data_AF-A0A1Q8VFA5-F1
#
_entry.id   AF-A0A1Q8VFA5-F1
#
_cell.length_a   1.000
_cell.length_b   1.000
_cell.length_c   1.000
_cell.angle_alpha   90.00
_cell.angle_beta   90.00
_cell.angle_gamma   90.00
#
_symmetry.space_group_name_H-M   'P 1'
#
loop_
_entity.id
_entity.type
_entity.pdbx_description
1 polymer ?
#
loop_
_entity_poly.entity_id
_entity_poly.type
_entity_poly.pdbx_seq_one_letter_code
_entity_poly.pdbx_strand_id
1 'polypeptide(L)'
;MTDTNTGASSGASQGVPGWTWPNYIGWGGMINQARMEADWKGLWDYAIPHLHATEEAVASTEARLGFRLPESYRGFLLASNGWPYFYQNMSILSTSDLLGGELHEAGQTQLESEECVEAMAANGVIAADHFPVAASLVQTDVALMGKPGTPAEGTVSWVRNGEVIERYDDFLDYYLSMMELNKLDTADLKKDFGPKPDGVPHAVIGRPGSPPVLEEARRDDL
;
A
#
# COMPACT_ATOMS: atom_id res chain seq x y z
N MET A 1 16.42 27.14 2.86
CA MET A 1 17.06 26.85 1.56
C MET A 1 17.68 25.47 1.60
N THR A 2 16.92 24.47 1.19
CA THR A 2 17.30 23.45 0.18
C THR A 2 16.09 22.53 0.07
N ASP A 3 15.11 23.00 -0.69
CA ASP A 3 14.08 22.15 -1.29
C ASP A 3 14.81 21.16 -2.19
N THR A 4 14.83 19.89 -1.80
CA THR A 4 15.23 18.82 -2.70
C THR A 4 13.95 18.15 -3.17
N ASN A 5 13.32 18.83 -4.11
CA ASN A 5 12.23 18.33 -4.93
C ASN A 5 12.76 17.12 -5.73
N THR A 6 12.65 15.93 -5.15
CA THR A 6 13.07 14.69 -5.81
C THR A 6 11.90 14.22 -6.65
N GLY A 7 11.65 14.94 -7.75
CA GLY A 7 10.83 14.46 -8.85
C GLY A 7 11.58 13.34 -9.56
N ALA A 8 11.59 12.15 -8.95
CA ALA A 8 11.80 10.92 -9.68
C ALA A 8 10.52 10.71 -10.48
N SER A 9 10.53 11.08 -11.76
CA SER A 9 9.57 10.50 -12.71
C SER A 9 9.76 9.00 -12.62
N SER A 10 8.84 8.29 -11.98
CA SER A 10 8.72 6.85 -12.15
C SER A 10 8.51 6.62 -13.65
N GLY A 11 9.52 6.07 -14.31
CA GLY A 11 9.28 5.48 -15.62
C GLY A 11 8.31 4.34 -15.38
N ALA A 12 7.12 4.39 -15.99
CA ALA A 12 6.06 3.39 -15.84
C ALA A 12 6.68 1.99 -15.69
N SER A 13 6.53 1.38 -14.51
CA SER A 13 7.06 0.06 -14.23
C SER A 13 6.18 -0.94 -14.97
N GLN A 14 6.41 -1.08 -16.27
CA GLN A 14 5.72 -2.05 -17.09
C GLN A 14 5.99 -3.45 -16.52
N GLY A 15 4.92 -4.20 -16.29
CA GLY A 15 5.00 -5.55 -15.75
C GLY A 15 6.00 -6.43 -16.52
N VAL A 16 6.62 -7.38 -15.82
CA VAL A 16 7.53 -8.34 -16.43
C VAL A 16 6.74 -9.25 -17.38
N PRO A 17 7.15 -9.38 -18.67
CA PRO A 17 6.45 -10.23 -19.62
C PRO A 17 6.27 -11.67 -19.10
N GLY A 18 5.03 -12.17 -19.15
CA GLY A 18 4.68 -13.51 -18.69
C GLY A 18 4.50 -13.65 -17.17
N TRP A 19 4.70 -12.58 -16.39
CA TRP A 19 4.37 -12.61 -14.96
C TRP A 19 2.89 -12.39 -14.71
N THR A 20 2.40 -13.07 -13.67
CA THR A 20 1.04 -12.93 -13.14
C THR A 20 1.10 -12.48 -11.68
N TRP A 21 -0.03 -12.09 -11.09
CA TRP A 21 -0.11 -11.66 -9.70
C TRP A 21 0.56 -12.61 -8.69
N PRO A 22 0.41 -13.94 -8.78
CA PRO A 22 1.18 -14.87 -7.93
C PRO A 22 2.70 -14.67 -7.98
N ASN A 23 3.27 -14.36 -9.15
CA ASN A 23 4.71 -14.08 -9.28
C ASN A 23 5.07 -12.76 -8.59
N TYR A 24 4.27 -11.72 -8.80
CA TYR A 24 4.50 -10.40 -8.18
C TYR A 24 4.35 -10.41 -6.66
N ILE A 25 3.36 -11.14 -6.14
CA ILE A 25 3.14 -11.32 -4.70
C ILE A 25 4.27 -12.15 -4.09
N GLY A 26 4.70 -13.23 -4.75
CA GLY A 26 5.85 -14.02 -4.32
C GLY A 26 7.13 -13.18 -4.26
N TRP A 27 7.37 -12.35 -5.27
CA TRP A 27 8.50 -11.42 -5.31
C TRP A 27 8.42 -10.35 -4.22
N GLY A 28 7.26 -9.72 -4.01
CA GLY A 28 7.04 -8.79 -2.91
C GLY A 28 7.25 -9.45 -1.54
N GLY A 29 6.87 -10.73 -1.40
CA GLY A 29 7.06 -11.50 -0.17
C GLY A 29 8.54 -11.65 0.17
N MET A 30 9.39 -11.92 -0.83
CA MET A 30 10.84 -11.96 -0.66
C MET A 30 11.42 -10.58 -0.27
N ILE A 31 10.90 -9.50 -0.85
CA ILE A 31 11.31 -8.13 -0.50
C ILE A 31 10.92 -7.82 0.95
N ASN A 32 9.68 -8.10 1.34
CA ASN A 32 9.18 -7.84 2.68
C ASN A 32 9.97 -8.65 3.73
N GLN A 33 10.33 -9.89 3.43
CA GLN A 33 11.22 -10.70 4.26
C GLN A 33 12.60 -10.07 4.41
N ALA A 34 13.21 -9.60 3.31
CA ALA A 34 14.52 -8.95 3.37
C ALA A 34 14.48 -7.63 4.17
N ARG A 35 13.37 -6.88 4.09
CA ARG A 35 13.14 -5.67 4.89
C ARG A 35 13.04 -6.00 6.38
N MET A 36 12.25 -7.02 6.73
CA MET A 36 12.11 -7.54 8.10
C MET A 36 13.44 -8.03 8.70
N GLU A 37 14.30 -8.65 7.89
CA GLU A 37 15.64 -9.07 8.32
C GLU A 37 16.58 -7.88 8.58
N ALA A 38 16.48 -6.84 7.75
CA ALA A 38 17.24 -5.60 7.91
C ALA A 38 16.78 -4.78 9.12
N ASP A 39 15.47 -4.75 9.37
CA ASP A 39 14.84 -4.03 10.47
C ASP A 39 14.90 -4.81 11.80
N TRP A 40 16.11 -5.21 12.21
CA TRP A 40 16.28 -5.99 13.43
C TRP A 40 15.99 -5.20 14.72
N LYS A 41 15.81 -3.87 14.62
CA LYS A 41 15.38 -3.01 15.72
C LYS A 41 13.85 -2.92 15.87
N GLY A 42 13.08 -3.42 14.90
CA GLY A 42 11.63 -3.47 14.95
C GLY A 42 10.98 -2.09 14.81
N LEU A 43 11.41 -1.30 13.82
CA LEU A 43 10.77 -0.02 13.52
C LEU A 43 9.35 -0.21 12.96
N TRP A 44 9.18 -1.20 12.09
CA TRP A 44 7.94 -1.44 11.38
C TRP A 44 7.29 -2.76 11.78
N ASP A 45 5.98 -2.80 11.60
CA ASP A 45 5.22 -4.04 11.64
C ASP A 45 5.30 -4.75 10.26
N TYR A 46 5.20 -6.08 10.28
CA TYR A 46 5.29 -6.91 9.08
C TYR A 46 4.20 -7.98 9.09
N ALA A 47 3.56 -8.20 7.95
CA ALA A 47 2.65 -9.33 7.76
C ALA A 47 2.92 -10.04 6.42
N ILE A 48 2.50 -11.31 6.36
CA ILE A 48 2.37 -12.03 5.09
C ILE A 48 1.09 -11.58 4.37
N PRO A 49 1.05 -11.65 3.03
CA PRO A 49 -0.16 -11.41 2.26
C PRO A 49 -1.28 -12.35 2.71
N HIS A 50 -2.53 -11.87 2.66
CA HIS A 50 -3.67 -12.73 2.94
C HIS A 50 -3.83 -13.81 1.86
N LEU A 51 -4.53 -14.89 2.21
CA LEU A 51 -4.94 -15.87 1.21
C LEU A 51 -5.83 -15.19 0.15
N HIS A 52 -5.78 -15.72 -1.07
CA HIS A 52 -6.58 -15.24 -2.19
C HIS A 52 -8.08 -15.11 -1.85
N ALA A 53 -8.73 -14.11 -2.44
CA ALA A 53 -10.17 -14.03 -2.44
C ALA A 53 -10.74 -15.05 -3.44
N THR A 54 -11.94 -15.56 -3.16
CA THR A 54 -12.69 -16.33 -4.15
C THR A 54 -13.35 -15.38 -5.16
N GLU A 55 -13.61 -15.88 -6.36
CA GLU A 55 -14.40 -15.15 -7.37
C GLU A 55 -15.78 -14.71 -6.82
N GLU A 56 -16.41 -15.55 -6.00
CA GLU A 56 -17.69 -15.24 -5.34
C GLU A 56 -17.56 -14.07 -4.35
N ALA A 57 -16.49 -14.06 -3.53
CA ALA A 57 -16.24 -12.98 -2.59
C ALA A 57 -16.00 -11.65 -3.32
N VAL A 58 -15.17 -11.65 -4.37
CA VAL A 58 -14.91 -10.47 -5.18
C VAL A 58 -16.19 -9.99 -5.87
N ALA A 59 -16.95 -10.87 -6.51
CA ALA A 59 -18.21 -10.51 -7.17
C ALA A 59 -19.25 -9.97 -6.19
N SER A 60 -19.33 -10.53 -4.97
CA SER A 60 -20.20 -10.02 -3.92
C SER A 60 -19.77 -8.63 -3.46
N THR A 61 -18.48 -8.37 -3.33
CA THR A 61 -17.95 -7.04 -3.01
C THR A 61 -18.27 -6.04 -4.12
N GLU A 62 -18.01 -6.39 -5.39
CA GLU A 62 -18.36 -5.58 -6.57
C GLU A 62 -19.85 -5.20 -6.60
N ALA A 63 -20.73 -6.18 -6.34
CA ALA A 63 -22.17 -5.94 -6.27
C ALA A 63 -22.58 -4.96 -5.16
N ARG A 64 -21.93 -5.04 -3.99
CA ARG A 64 -22.17 -4.13 -2.86
C ARG A 64 -21.61 -2.73 -3.08
N LEU A 65 -20.47 -2.62 -3.77
CA LEU A 65 -19.87 -1.35 -4.17
C LEU A 65 -20.66 -0.67 -5.30
N GLY A 66 -21.42 -1.44 -6.08
CA GLY A 66 -22.20 -0.94 -7.22
C GLY A 66 -21.39 -0.80 -8.51
N PHE A 67 -20.17 -1.32 -8.55
CA PHE A 67 -19.30 -1.32 -9.73
C PHE A 67 -18.34 -2.51 -9.72
N ARG A 68 -17.87 -2.90 -10.90
CA ARG A 68 -16.85 -3.95 -11.06
C ARG A 68 -15.47 -3.37 -10.74
N LEU A 69 -14.64 -4.07 -9.97
CA LEU A 69 -13.31 -3.55 -9.65
C LEU A 69 -12.45 -3.48 -10.93
N PRO A 70 -11.60 -2.44 -11.09
CA PRO A 70 -10.62 -2.40 -12.16
C PRO A 70 -9.76 -3.67 -12.20
N GLU A 71 -9.47 -4.17 -13.40
CA GLU A 71 -8.94 -5.54 -13.61
C GLU A 71 -7.62 -5.79 -12.86
N SER A 72 -6.74 -4.79 -12.80
CA SER A 72 -5.45 -4.89 -12.11
C SER A 72 -5.63 -5.17 -10.61
N TYR A 73 -6.45 -4.37 -9.90
CA TYR A 73 -6.72 -4.57 -8.48
C TYR A 73 -7.59 -5.81 -8.20
N ARG A 74 -8.56 -6.08 -9.08
CA ARG A 74 -9.35 -7.32 -9.03
C ARG A 74 -8.46 -8.56 -9.10
N GLY A 75 -7.51 -8.56 -10.03
CA GLY A 75 -6.54 -9.64 -10.21
C GLY A 75 -5.63 -9.81 -8.99
N PHE A 76 -5.22 -8.71 -8.35
CA PHE A 76 -4.49 -8.76 -7.09
C PHE A 76 -5.31 -9.48 -6.01
N LEU A 77 -6.57 -9.08 -5.78
CA LEU A 77 -7.43 -9.66 -4.75
C LEU A 77 -7.65 -11.17 -4.94
N LEU A 78 -7.76 -11.62 -6.19
CA LEU A 78 -7.88 -13.04 -6.55
C LEU A 78 -6.58 -13.83 -6.37
N ALA A 79 -5.45 -13.16 -6.17
CA ALA A 79 -4.18 -13.79 -5.82
C ALA A 79 -3.83 -13.61 -4.34
N SER A 80 -4.26 -12.51 -3.71
CA SER A 80 -4.08 -12.15 -2.30
C SER A 80 -5.17 -11.19 -1.85
N ASN A 81 -6.02 -11.58 -0.89
CA ASN A 81 -7.13 -10.75 -0.42
C ASN A 81 -6.68 -9.64 0.55
N GLY A 82 -5.94 -8.66 0.03
CA GLY A 82 -5.30 -7.62 0.83
C GLY A 82 -3.93 -8.03 1.37
N TRP A 83 -3.19 -7.07 1.92
CA TRP A 83 -1.88 -7.28 2.51
C TRP A 83 -1.57 -6.22 3.57
N PRO A 84 -1.57 -6.58 4.87
CA PRO A 84 -1.20 -5.67 5.93
C PRO A 84 0.29 -5.29 5.88
N TYR A 85 0.60 -4.02 6.16
CA TYR A 85 1.98 -3.51 6.25
C TYR A 85 2.86 -3.79 5.02
N PHE A 86 2.23 -3.81 3.83
CA PHE A 86 2.94 -4.12 2.58
C PHE A 86 4.01 -3.05 2.25
N TYR A 87 3.76 -1.80 2.67
CA TYR A 87 4.69 -0.69 2.59
C TYR A 87 4.58 0.14 3.88
N GLN A 88 5.62 0.11 4.72
CA GLN A 88 5.61 0.76 6.04
C GLN A 88 4.33 0.43 6.83
N ASN A 89 3.53 1.44 7.22
CA ASN A 89 2.25 1.23 7.90
C ASN A 89 1.04 1.12 6.97
N MET A 90 1.23 1.22 5.65
CA MET A 90 0.14 1.06 4.70
C MET A 90 -0.23 -0.41 4.53
N SER A 91 -1.52 -0.66 4.41
CA SER A 91 -2.11 -1.97 4.15
C SER A 91 -2.92 -1.92 2.86
N ILE A 92 -2.74 -2.88 1.97
CA ILE A 92 -3.64 -3.04 0.81
C ILE A 92 -4.95 -3.60 1.34
N LEU A 93 -6.05 -2.92 1.03
CA LEU A 93 -7.39 -3.28 1.48
C LEU A 93 -7.79 -4.64 0.89
N SER A 94 -8.39 -5.48 1.74
CA SER A 94 -9.07 -6.70 1.34
C SER A 94 -10.50 -6.43 0.86
N THR A 95 -11.16 -7.45 0.32
CA THR A 95 -12.58 -7.40 -0.03
C THR A 95 -13.49 -7.02 1.14
N SER A 96 -13.14 -7.34 2.39
CA SER A 96 -13.88 -6.87 3.57
C SER A 96 -13.58 -5.42 3.91
N ASP A 97 -12.32 -5.00 3.81
CA ASP A 97 -11.91 -3.62 4.12
C ASP A 97 -12.50 -2.63 3.12
N LEU A 98 -12.74 -3.03 1.87
CA LEU A 98 -13.46 -2.21 0.88
C LEU A 98 -14.91 -1.89 1.30
N LEU A 99 -15.51 -2.72 2.16
CA LEU A 99 -16.92 -2.60 2.54
C LEU A 99 -17.13 -1.96 3.91
N GLY A 100 -16.06 -1.76 4.69
CA GLY A 100 -16.10 -1.14 6.02
C GLY A 100 -14.92 -1.56 6.91
N GLY A 101 -14.88 -1.03 8.12
CA GLY A 101 -13.80 -1.26 9.10
C GLY A 101 -12.82 -0.10 9.19
N GLU A 102 -11.84 -0.19 10.10
CA GLU A 102 -10.96 0.94 10.42
C GLU A 102 -10.13 1.42 9.23
N LEU A 103 -9.62 0.50 8.40
CA LEU A 103 -8.87 0.86 7.18
C LEU A 103 -9.76 1.53 6.13
N HIS A 104 -11.04 1.13 6.06
CA HIS A 104 -12.02 1.79 5.22
C HIS A 104 -12.22 3.23 5.66
N GLU A 105 -12.49 3.43 6.95
CA GLU A 105 -12.75 4.74 7.53
C GLU A 105 -11.54 5.66 7.41
N ALA A 106 -10.33 5.15 7.64
CA ALA A 106 -9.10 5.89 7.43
C ALA A 106 -8.92 6.33 5.97
N GLY A 107 -9.13 5.42 5.02
CA GLY A 107 -9.05 5.72 3.59
C GLY A 107 -10.10 6.72 3.11
N GLN A 108 -11.35 6.58 3.58
CA GLN A 108 -12.44 7.50 3.25
C GLN A 108 -12.21 8.89 3.85
N THR A 109 -11.76 8.96 5.10
CA THR A 109 -11.47 10.25 5.77
C THR A 109 -10.44 11.06 5.00
N GLN A 110 -9.39 10.40 4.48
CA GLN A 110 -8.40 11.07 3.63
C GLN A 110 -8.96 11.45 2.26
N LEU A 111 -9.73 10.57 1.62
CA LEU A 111 -10.34 10.84 0.32
C LEU A 111 -11.30 12.04 0.37
N GLU A 112 -12.03 12.20 1.47
CA GLU A 112 -13.05 13.24 1.68
C GLU A 112 -12.46 14.53 2.28
N SER A 113 -11.17 14.58 2.62
CA SER A 113 -10.57 15.78 3.19
C SER A 113 -10.55 16.93 2.17
N GLU A 114 -10.71 18.17 2.66
CA GLU A 114 -10.69 19.36 1.80
C GLU A 114 -9.37 19.45 1.02
N GLU A 115 -8.25 19.15 1.69
CA GLU A 115 -6.92 19.14 1.07
C GLU A 115 -6.81 18.14 -0.09
N CYS A 116 -7.33 16.91 0.10
CA CYS A 116 -7.32 15.90 -0.96
C CYS A 116 -8.22 16.30 -2.14
N VAL A 117 -9.42 16.83 -1.86
CA VAL A 117 -10.33 17.29 -2.90
C VAL A 117 -9.70 18.42 -3.72
N GLU A 118 -9.08 19.39 -3.06
CA GLU A 118 -8.40 20.50 -3.72
C GLU A 118 -7.19 20.03 -4.53
N ALA A 119 -6.35 19.16 -3.97
CA ALA A 119 -5.15 18.64 -4.64
C ALA A 119 -5.49 17.78 -5.89
N MET A 120 -6.57 17.00 -5.82
CA MET A 120 -7.10 16.26 -6.96
C MET A 120 -7.64 17.22 -8.02
N ALA A 121 -8.46 18.20 -7.63
CA ALA A 121 -9.08 19.15 -8.53
C ALA A 121 -8.06 20.04 -9.25
N ALA A 122 -6.98 20.45 -8.57
CA ALA A 122 -5.88 21.22 -9.16
C ALA A 122 -5.21 20.50 -10.34
N ASN A 123 -5.31 19.17 -10.37
CA ASN A 123 -4.79 18.32 -11.43
C ASN A 123 -5.88 17.84 -12.41
N GLY A 124 -7.09 18.42 -12.34
CA GLY A 124 -8.21 18.08 -13.21
C GLY A 124 -8.90 16.76 -12.86
N VAL A 125 -8.69 16.23 -11.66
CA VAL A 125 -9.22 14.95 -11.21
C VAL A 125 -10.33 15.18 -10.17
N ILE A 126 -11.43 14.42 -10.28
CA ILE A 126 -12.54 14.51 -9.33
C ILE A 126 -12.31 13.47 -8.23
N ALA A 127 -12.15 13.91 -6.98
CA ALA A 127 -11.92 13.00 -5.85
C ALA A 127 -13.05 11.96 -5.71
N ALA A 128 -14.32 12.37 -5.87
CA ALA A 128 -15.48 11.47 -5.81
C ALA A 128 -15.45 10.31 -6.84
N ASP A 129 -14.65 10.43 -7.90
CA ASP A 129 -14.42 9.38 -8.89
C ASP A 129 -13.46 8.30 -8.38
N HIS A 130 -12.98 8.38 -7.14
CA HIS A 130 -11.99 7.46 -6.57
C HIS A 130 -12.56 6.65 -5.40
N PHE A 131 -11.85 5.58 -5.04
CA PHE A 131 -12.07 4.79 -3.83
C PHE A 131 -10.71 4.32 -3.26
N PRO A 132 -10.60 4.10 -1.94
CA PRO A 132 -9.35 3.65 -1.33
C PRO A 132 -9.05 2.18 -1.66
N VAL A 133 -7.79 1.90 -1.99
CA VAL A 133 -7.26 0.54 -2.23
C VAL A 133 -6.09 0.19 -1.31
N ALA A 134 -5.45 1.18 -0.70
CA ALA A 134 -4.55 0.99 0.42
C ALA A 134 -4.67 2.16 1.41
N ALA A 135 -4.49 1.92 2.70
CA ALA A 135 -4.57 2.94 3.73
C ALA A 135 -3.65 2.61 4.91
N SER A 136 -3.30 3.64 5.70
CA SER A 136 -2.63 3.50 6.99
C SER A 136 -3.58 3.85 8.12
N LEU A 137 -3.45 3.17 9.26
CA LEU A 137 -4.19 3.51 10.49
C LEU A 137 -3.46 4.53 11.37
N VAL A 138 -2.17 4.77 11.11
CA VAL A 138 -1.30 5.59 11.95
C VAL A 138 -0.68 6.76 11.20
N GLN A 139 -0.72 6.75 9.86
CA GLN A 139 -0.27 7.81 8.98
C GLN A 139 -1.42 8.26 8.07
N THR A 140 -1.24 9.39 7.40
CA THR A 140 -2.22 9.96 6.46
C THR A 140 -2.09 9.40 5.04
N ASP A 141 -1.20 8.43 4.83
CA ASP A 141 -0.97 7.79 3.54
C ASP A 141 -2.17 6.93 3.11
N VAL A 142 -2.65 7.20 1.89
CA VAL A 142 -3.73 6.46 1.23
C VAL A 142 -3.40 6.29 -0.26
N ALA A 143 -3.76 5.14 -0.84
CA ALA A 143 -3.79 4.96 -2.28
C ALA A 143 -5.23 4.94 -2.76
N LEU A 144 -5.53 5.82 -3.71
CA LEU A 144 -6.86 6.05 -4.24
C LEU A 144 -6.92 5.61 -5.70
N MET A 145 -7.79 4.66 -6.01
CA MET A 145 -7.97 4.14 -7.36
C MET A 145 -9.21 4.75 -8.00
N GLY A 146 -9.13 5.12 -9.28
CA GLY A 146 -10.28 5.65 -10.02
C GLY A 146 -11.31 4.56 -10.36
N LYS A 147 -12.58 4.92 -10.19
CA LYS A 147 -13.75 4.06 -10.41
C LYS A 147 -13.98 3.83 -11.91
N PRO A 148 -14.56 2.69 -12.29
CA PRO A 148 -14.96 2.43 -13.67
C PRO A 148 -15.96 3.45 -14.20
N GLY A 149 -15.87 3.76 -15.49
CA GLY A 149 -16.73 4.73 -16.16
C GLY A 149 -16.39 6.19 -15.86
N THR A 150 -15.28 6.46 -15.18
CA THR A 150 -14.78 7.81 -14.89
C THR A 150 -13.50 8.08 -15.69
N PRO A 151 -13.12 9.35 -15.91
CA PRO A 151 -11.85 9.68 -16.55
C PRO A 151 -10.60 9.14 -15.81
N ALA A 152 -10.72 8.81 -14.53
CA ALA A 152 -9.64 8.28 -13.70
C ALA A 152 -9.61 6.75 -13.65
N GLU A 153 -10.51 6.05 -14.37
CA GLU A 153 -10.68 4.60 -14.30
C GLU A 153 -9.35 3.85 -14.30
N GLY A 154 -9.15 3.02 -13.27
CA GLY A 154 -8.00 2.13 -13.19
C GLY A 154 -6.72 2.77 -12.68
N THR A 155 -6.54 4.08 -12.83
CA THR A 155 -5.37 4.80 -12.33
C THR A 155 -5.33 4.83 -10.81
N VAL A 156 -4.13 4.96 -10.23
CA VAL A 156 -3.93 5.05 -8.78
C VAL A 156 -3.20 6.35 -8.44
N SER A 157 -3.67 7.07 -7.44
CA SER A 157 -2.97 8.22 -6.84
C SER A 157 -2.54 7.87 -5.42
N TRP A 158 -1.25 8.02 -5.11
CA TRP A 158 -0.78 7.99 -3.73
C TRP A 158 -0.90 9.39 -3.14
N VAL A 159 -1.70 9.50 -2.07
CA VAL A 159 -1.93 10.73 -1.33
C VAL A 159 -1.35 10.61 0.06
N ARG A 160 -0.69 11.67 0.52
CA ARG A 160 -0.20 11.77 1.90
C ARG A 160 -0.49 13.17 2.41
N ASN A 161 -1.13 13.26 3.57
CA ASN A 161 -1.54 14.52 4.19
C ASN A 161 -2.38 15.41 3.24
N GLY A 162 -3.30 14.78 2.50
CA GLY A 162 -4.13 15.44 1.50
C GLY A 162 -3.43 15.82 0.18
N GLU A 163 -2.11 15.70 0.08
CA GLU A 163 -1.38 16.03 -1.15
C GLU A 163 -1.17 14.81 -2.03
N VAL A 164 -1.38 14.95 -3.34
CA VAL A 164 -1.05 13.91 -4.31
C VAL A 164 0.46 13.85 -4.49
N ILE A 165 1.08 12.78 -3.99
CA ILE A 165 2.51 12.54 -4.08
C ILE A 165 2.89 12.05 -5.47
N GLU A 166 2.17 11.05 -5.97
CA GLU A 166 2.45 10.41 -7.25
C GLU A 166 1.19 9.76 -7.84
N ARG A 167 1.20 9.56 -9.17
CA ARG A 167 0.16 8.85 -9.91
C ARG A 167 0.76 7.69 -10.69
N TYR A 168 0.00 6.63 -10.80
CA TYR A 168 0.37 5.38 -11.46
C TYR A 168 -0.70 5.00 -12.48
N ASP A 169 -0.27 4.36 -13.55
CA ASP A 169 -1.15 3.98 -14.66
C ASP A 169 -2.21 2.97 -14.23
N ASP A 170 -1.83 2.04 -13.33
CA ASP A 170 -2.74 1.06 -12.74
C ASP A 170 -2.26 0.58 -11.35
N PHE A 171 -2.97 -0.40 -10.79
CA PHE A 171 -2.63 -0.98 -9.49
C PHE A 171 -1.31 -1.78 -9.50
N LEU A 172 -0.95 -2.38 -10.64
CA LEU A 172 0.31 -3.12 -10.77
C LEU A 172 1.50 -2.15 -10.74
N ASP A 173 1.43 -1.05 -11.48
CA ASP A 173 2.46 -0.01 -11.48
C ASP A 173 2.65 0.61 -10.09
N TYR A 174 1.55 0.89 -9.38
CA TYR A 174 1.59 1.30 -7.96
C TYR A 174 2.29 0.24 -7.09
N TYR A 175 1.85 -1.01 -7.16
CA TYR A 175 2.41 -2.10 -6.37
C TYR A 175 3.92 -2.27 -6.62
N LEU A 176 4.35 -2.28 -7.89
CA LEU A 176 5.75 -2.41 -8.27
C LEU A 176 6.59 -1.24 -7.74
N SER A 177 6.06 -0.01 -7.83
CA SER A 177 6.72 1.17 -7.29
C SER A 177 6.93 1.07 -5.78
N MET A 178 5.92 0.61 -5.03
CA MET A 178 6.06 0.38 -3.59
C MET A 178 7.08 -0.72 -3.25
N MET A 179 7.18 -1.75 -4.09
CA MET A 179 8.19 -2.80 -3.92
C MET A 179 9.62 -2.30 -4.20
N GLU A 180 9.80 -1.40 -5.17
CA GLU A 180 11.11 -0.76 -5.38
C GLU A 180 11.47 0.18 -4.23
N LEU A 181 10.52 0.97 -3.72
CA LEU A 181 10.73 1.77 -2.50
C LEU A 181 11.11 0.90 -1.30
N ASN A 182 10.45 -0.25 -1.12
CA ASN A 182 10.80 -1.20 -0.06
C ASN A 182 12.26 -1.70 -0.14
N LYS A 183 12.81 -1.87 -1.34
CA LYS A 183 14.22 -2.25 -1.51
C LYS A 183 15.15 -1.10 -1.12
N LEU A 184 14.79 0.14 -1.44
CA LEU A 184 15.55 1.32 -1.04
C LEU A 184 15.54 1.45 0.49
N ASP A 185 14.35 1.38 1.12
CA ASP A 185 14.20 1.38 2.58
C ASP A 185 15.02 0.26 3.22
N THR A 186 15.04 -0.93 2.62
CA THR A 186 15.87 -2.06 3.09
C THR A 186 17.37 -1.75 3.05
N ALA A 187 17.83 -1.05 2.00
CA ALA A 187 19.23 -0.65 1.88
C ALA A 187 19.61 0.39 2.94
N ASP A 188 18.73 1.35 3.20
CA ASP A 188 18.91 2.36 4.24
C ASP A 188 18.90 1.75 5.64
N LEU A 189 17.97 0.84 5.95
CA LEU A 189 17.96 0.08 7.20
C LEU A 189 19.28 -0.68 7.43
N LYS A 190 19.80 -1.36 6.41
CA LYS A 190 21.09 -2.08 6.50
C LYS A 190 22.26 -1.14 6.77
N LYS A 191 22.24 0.04 6.15
CA LYS A 191 23.27 1.07 6.34
C LYS A 191 23.21 1.66 7.75
N ASP A 192 22.02 1.99 8.23
CA ASP A 192 21.81 2.70 9.48
C ASP A 192 21.92 1.78 10.70
N PHE A 193 21.47 0.52 10.57
CA PHE A 193 21.49 -0.42 11.68
C PHE A 193 22.73 -1.30 11.68
N GLY A 194 23.41 -1.43 10.55
CA GLY A 194 24.54 -2.34 10.41
C GLY A 194 24.12 -3.81 10.55
N PRO A 195 25.09 -4.72 10.74
CA PRO A 195 24.79 -6.14 10.84
C PRO A 195 23.96 -6.44 12.08
N LYS A 196 22.93 -7.27 11.91
CA LYS A 196 22.12 -7.79 12.99
C LYS A 196 23.02 -8.54 14.00
N PRO A 197 22.98 -8.21 15.31
CA PRO A 197 23.75 -8.93 16.31
C PRO A 197 23.28 -10.38 16.48
N ASP A 198 24.22 -11.28 16.83
CA ASP A 198 23.91 -12.67 17.16
C ASP A 198 22.93 -12.73 18.34
N GLY A 199 21.89 -13.58 18.21
CA GLY A 199 20.91 -13.80 19.28
C GLY A 199 19.70 -12.87 19.27
N VAL A 200 19.65 -11.85 18.41
CA VAL A 200 18.44 -11.02 18.24
C VAL A 200 17.41 -11.82 17.40
N PRO A 201 16.18 -12.05 17.89
CA PRO A 201 15.15 -12.68 17.07
C PRO A 201 14.81 -11.81 15.85
N HIS A 202 14.28 -12.42 14.79
CA HIS A 202 13.77 -11.61 13.67
C HIS A 202 12.55 -10.82 14.13
N ALA A 203 12.34 -9.63 13.57
CA ALA A 203 11.11 -8.89 13.80
C ALA A 203 9.92 -9.83 13.56
N VAL A 204 8.97 -9.85 14.49
CA VAL A 204 7.89 -10.84 14.49
C VAL A 204 6.92 -10.45 13.38
N ILE A 205 6.62 -11.40 12.48
CA ILE A 205 5.49 -11.26 11.56
C ILE A 205 4.23 -11.18 12.43
N GLY A 206 3.63 -10.00 12.51
CA GLY A 206 2.36 -9.79 13.17
C GLY A 206 1.33 -10.72 12.52
N ARG A 207 0.76 -11.65 13.30
CA ARG A 207 -0.49 -12.28 12.89
C ARG A 207 -1.59 -11.23 13.02
N PRO A 208 -2.51 -11.10 12.05
CA PRO A 208 -3.67 -10.22 12.17
C PRO A 208 -4.36 -10.45 13.53
N GLY A 209 -4.44 -9.40 14.36
CA GLY A 209 -5.02 -9.45 15.72
C GLY A 209 -4.04 -9.70 16.88
N SER A 210 -2.72 -9.70 16.65
CA SER A 210 -1.73 -9.75 17.74
C SER A 210 -1.47 -8.34 18.30
N PRO A 211 -1.34 -8.17 19.63
CA PRO A 211 -0.96 -6.89 20.21
C PRO A 211 0.45 -6.48 19.72
N PRO A 212 0.73 -5.17 19.57
CA PRO A 212 2.05 -4.71 19.13
C PRO A 212 3.11 -5.20 20.12
N VAL A 213 4.20 -5.74 19.60
CA VAL A 213 5.31 -6.22 20.41
C VAL A 213 6.29 -5.07 20.59
N LEU A 214 6.38 -4.61 21.86
CA LEU A 214 7.34 -3.65 22.43
C LEU A 214 7.10 -2.17 22.08
N GLU A 215 6.27 -1.51 22.91
CA GLU A 215 6.13 -0.05 22.99
C GLU A 215 7.43 0.70 23.35
N GLU A 216 8.46 0.02 23.87
CA GLU A 216 9.64 0.68 24.43
C GLU A 216 10.71 1.11 23.40
N ALA A 217 10.52 0.82 22.11
CA ALA A 217 11.47 1.17 21.04
C ALA A 217 10.94 2.18 20.01
N ARG A 218 9.68 2.64 20.14
CA ARG A 218 9.15 3.73 19.30
C ARG A 218 9.82 5.03 19.76
N ARG A 219 10.85 5.46 19.02
CA ARG A 219 11.44 6.79 19.21
C ARG A 219 10.42 7.83 18.76
N ASP A 220 9.91 8.59 19.73
CA ASP A 220 9.15 9.83 19.57
C ASP A 220 10.06 10.97 19.09
N ASP A 221 10.69 10.86 17.92
CA ASP A 221 11.41 11.99 17.31
C ASP A 221 11.20 12.00 15.79
N LEU A 222 10.09 12.62 15.38
CA LEU A 222 9.92 13.31 14.09
C LEU A 222 9.52 14.77 14.37
#